data_AF-A0A7S2M611-F1
#
_entry.id   AF-A0A7S2M611-F1
#
_cell.length_a   1.000
_cell.length_b   1.000
_cell.length_c   1.000
_cell.angle_alpha   90.00
_cell.angle_beta   90.00
_cell.angle_gamma   90.00
#
_symmetry.space_group_name_H-M   'P 1'
#
loop_
_entity.id
_entity.type
_entity.pdbx_description
1 polymer ?
#
loop_
_entity_poly.entity_id
_entity_poly.type
_entity_poly.pdbx_seq_one_letter_code
_entity_poly.pdbx_strand_id
1 'polypeptide(L)'
;VETAVEIAKSCALFDSGMDLTFLVDLAGADECIAALEQASASAGPASGRGLVLDGQAVACILQSPKARAMLYQIAVNTSSCVCCRLSPMQKRKLVELVRAENPKA
;
A
#
# COMPACT_ATOMS: atom_id res chain seq x y z
N VAL A 1 11.15 6.07 4.88
CA VAL A 1 9.72 5.97 5.24
C VAL A 1 9.30 7.23 5.96
N GLU A 2 9.95 7.60 7.07
CA GLU A 2 9.67 8.81 7.86
C GLU A 2 9.42 10.09 7.04
N THR A 3 10.37 10.51 6.19
CA THR A 3 10.21 11.72 5.35
C THR A 3 8.97 11.68 4.45
N ALA A 4 8.60 10.51 3.92
CA ALA A 4 7.43 10.38 3.05
C ALA A 4 6.13 10.57 3.84
N VAL A 5 6.09 10.10 5.09
CA VAL A 5 4.95 10.27 6.00
C VAL A 5 4.83 11.73 6.43
N GLU A 6 5.93 12.38 6.78
CA GLU A 6 5.90 13.80 7.19
C GLU A 6 5.51 14.73 6.04
N ILE A 7 5.95 14.44 4.80
CA ILE A 7 5.45 15.16 3.61
C ILE A 7 3.96 14.90 3.41
N ALA A 8 3.50 13.66 3.55
CA ALA A 8 2.09 13.33 3.39
C ALA A 8 1.19 14.04 4.43
N LYS A 9 1.63 14.14 5.68
CA LYS A 9 0.95 14.95 6.72
C LYS A 9 0.95 16.43 6.37
N SER A 10 2.10 16.96 5.94
CA SER A 10 2.25 18.38 5.57
C SER A 10 1.35 18.76 4.39
N CYS A 11 1.12 17.84 3.46
CA CYS A 11 0.23 18.01 2.32
C CYS A 11 -1.25 17.67 2.62
N ALA A 12 -1.61 17.41 3.88
CA ALA A 12 -2.94 16.95 4.30
C ALA A 12 -3.42 15.67 3.57
N LEU A 13 -2.49 14.86 3.07
CA LEU A 13 -2.77 13.53 2.53
C LEU A 13 -3.00 12.52 3.66
N PHE A 14 -2.31 12.70 4.78
CA PHE A 14 -2.55 11.98 6.04
C PHE A 14 -2.96 12.96 7.14
N ASP A 15 -3.98 12.62 7.90
CA ASP A 15 -4.43 13.37 9.08
C ASP A 15 -4.00 12.65 10.38
N SER A 16 -3.89 13.41 11.46
CA SER A 16 -3.69 12.93 12.83
C SER A 16 -4.71 11.88 13.30
N GLY A 17 -5.93 11.91 12.76
CA GLY A 17 -7.00 10.95 13.07
C GLY A 17 -7.01 9.69 12.20
N MET A 18 -6.08 9.54 11.24
CA MET A 18 -6.05 8.39 10.33
C MET A 18 -5.32 7.19 10.94
N ASP A 19 -5.89 6.01 10.74
CA ASP A 19 -5.25 4.74 11.01
C ASP A 19 -4.28 4.40 9.87
N LEU A 20 -2.99 4.53 10.14
CA LEU A 20 -1.93 4.30 9.16
C LEU A 20 -1.45 2.86 9.21
N THR A 21 -1.68 2.13 8.13
CA THR A 21 -1.15 0.78 7.93
C THR A 21 0.21 0.85 7.24
N PHE A 22 1.23 0.26 7.88
CA PHE A 22 2.59 0.23 7.36
C PHE A 22 2.94 -1.16 6.82
N LEU A 23 3.17 -1.24 5.52
CA LEU A 23 3.70 -2.41 4.83
C LEU A 23 5.11 -2.06 4.36
N VAL A 24 6.07 -2.17 5.27
CA VAL A 24 7.47 -1.79 5.06
C VAL A 24 8.39 -2.89 5.55
N ASP A 25 9.59 -3.01 4.97
CA ASP A 25 10.60 -4.00 5.34
C ASP A 25 10.13 -5.46 5.26
N LEU A 26 9.23 -5.76 4.32
CA LEU A 26 8.72 -7.12 4.09
C LEU A 26 9.58 -7.82 3.03
N ALA A 27 10.37 -8.80 3.44
CA ALA A 27 11.28 -9.55 2.57
C ALA A 27 10.75 -10.95 2.23
N GLY A 28 10.05 -11.60 3.17
CA GLY A 28 9.52 -12.95 3.00
C GLY A 28 8.15 -12.99 2.33
N ALA A 29 7.92 -14.00 1.48
CA ALA A 29 6.61 -14.21 0.85
C ALA A 29 5.49 -14.45 1.89
N ASP A 30 5.76 -15.28 2.90
CA ASP A 30 4.81 -15.55 3.99
C ASP A 30 4.57 -14.32 4.87
N GLU A 31 5.63 -13.55 5.17
CA GLU A 31 5.53 -12.29 5.92
C GLU A 31 4.65 -11.27 5.17
N CYS A 32 4.82 -11.14 3.86
CA CYS A 32 3.98 -10.29 3.02
C CYS A 32 2.51 -10.69 3.06
N ILE A 33 2.22 -11.99 2.93
CA ILE A 33 0.83 -12.46 2.95
C ILE A 33 0.20 -12.21 4.32
N ALA A 34 0.91 -12.52 5.40
CA ALA A 34 0.44 -12.28 6.76
C ALA A 34 0.18 -10.79 7.03
N ALA A 35 1.09 -9.91 6.60
CA ALA A 35 0.93 -8.46 6.74
C ALA A 35 -0.25 -7.93 5.92
N LEU A 36 -0.46 -8.43 4.70
CA LEU A 36 -1.62 -8.09 3.88
C LEU A 36 -2.94 -8.59 4.49
N GLU A 37 -2.95 -9.80 5.05
CA GLU A 37 -4.14 -10.35 5.71
C GLU A 37 -4.51 -9.50 6.94
N GLN A 38 -3.52 -9.11 7.76
CA GLN A 38 -3.73 -8.18 8.87
C GLN A 38 -4.22 -6.80 8.41
N ALA A 39 -3.63 -6.24 7.35
CA ALA A 39 -4.04 -4.97 6.78
C ALA A 39 -5.46 -5.01 6.19
N SER A 40 -5.87 -6.16 5.64
CA SER A 40 -7.24 -6.36 5.14
C SER A 40 -8.27 -6.49 6.27
N ALA A 41 -7.85 -7.01 7.43
CA ALA A 41 -8.69 -7.22 8.59
C ALA A 41 -8.95 -5.94 9.41
N SER A 42 -8.19 -4.86 9.17
CA SER A 42 -8.46 -3.60 9.88
C SER A 42 -9.85 -3.06 9.53
N ALA A 43 -10.69 -2.99 10.56
CA ALA A 43 -12.07 -2.56 10.47
C ALA A 43 -12.15 -1.06 10.72
N GLY A 44 -12.60 -0.31 9.73
CA GLY A 44 -12.78 1.13 9.83
C GLY A 44 -13.26 1.74 8.52
N PRO A 45 -13.93 2.90 8.55
CA PRO A 45 -14.33 3.60 7.33
C PRO A 45 -13.10 3.98 6.50
N ALA A 46 -13.18 3.78 5.18
CA ALA A 46 -12.06 4.04 4.25
C ALA A 46 -11.48 5.46 4.39
N SER A 47 -12.34 6.45 4.69
CA SER A 47 -11.97 7.84 4.89
C SER A 47 -10.93 8.07 5.99
N GLY A 48 -10.86 7.17 6.99
CA GLY A 48 -9.94 7.26 8.11
C GLY A 48 -8.70 6.38 7.99
N ARG A 49 -8.41 5.79 6.82
CA ARG A 49 -7.32 4.82 6.66
C ARG A 49 -6.28 5.30 5.67
N GLY A 50 -5.01 5.22 6.05
CA GLY A 50 -3.87 5.50 5.18
C GLY A 50 -2.98 4.28 5.00
N LEU A 51 -2.39 4.13 3.80
CA LEU A 51 -1.48 3.04 3.49
C LEU A 51 -0.06 3.57 3.21
N VAL A 52 0.95 2.96 3.82
CA VAL A 52 2.36 3.26 3.56
C VAL A 52 3.08 2.01 3.10
N LEU A 53 3.71 2.09 1.93
CA LEU A 53 4.46 1.01 1.30
C LEU A 53 5.90 1.42 1.07
N ASP A 54 6.85 0.48 1.17
CA ASP A 54 8.20 0.67 0.67
C ASP A 54 8.54 -0.23 -0.53
N GLY A 55 9.68 0.03 -1.16
CA GLY A 55 10.14 -0.74 -2.31
C GLY A 55 10.35 -2.22 -2.03
N GLN A 56 10.66 -2.60 -0.79
CA GLN A 56 10.91 -4.00 -0.45
C GLN A 56 9.59 -4.76 -0.33
N ALA A 57 8.63 -4.20 0.40
CA ALA A 57 7.26 -4.73 0.45
C ALA A 57 6.63 -4.80 -0.94
N VAL A 58 6.76 -3.75 -1.76
CA VAL A 58 6.23 -3.77 -3.13
C VAL A 58 6.91 -4.83 -3.99
N ALA A 59 8.22 -5.04 -3.86
CA ALA A 59 8.91 -6.13 -4.57
C ALA A 59 8.34 -7.50 -4.21
N CYS A 60 8.12 -7.73 -2.93
CA CYS A 60 7.56 -8.98 -2.40
C CYS A 60 6.11 -9.19 -2.86
N ILE A 61 5.26 -8.17 -2.73
CA ILE A 61 3.84 -8.22 -3.14
C ILE A 61 3.68 -8.47 -4.64
N LEU A 62 4.49 -7.81 -5.47
CA LEU A 62 4.39 -7.93 -6.93
C LEU A 62 4.77 -9.33 -7.47
N GLN A 63 5.39 -10.19 -6.65
CA GLN A 63 5.75 -11.56 -7.04
C GLN A 63 4.56 -12.53 -6.96
N SER A 64 3.53 -12.23 -6.16
CA SER A 64 2.40 -13.15 -5.93
C SER A 64 1.09 -12.59 -6.49
N PRO A 65 0.40 -13.31 -7.40
CA PRO A 65 -0.92 -12.92 -7.89
C PRO A 65 -1.94 -12.65 -6.77
N LYS A 66 -1.96 -13.50 -5.74
CA LYS A 66 -2.82 -13.33 -4.55
C LYS A 66 -2.48 -12.03 -3.82
N ALA A 67 -1.19 -11.77 -3.57
CA ALA A 67 -0.75 -10.57 -2.85
C ALA A 67 -1.09 -9.28 -3.62
N ARG A 68 -0.98 -9.28 -4.95
CA ARG A 68 -1.37 -8.14 -5.79
C ARG A 68 -2.86 -7.81 -5.66
N ALA A 69 -3.73 -8.82 -5.70
CA ALA A 69 -5.17 -8.63 -5.54
C ALA A 69 -5.51 -8.10 -4.14
N MET A 70 -4.87 -8.63 -3.10
CA MET A 70 -5.04 -8.13 -1.73
C MET A 70 -4.57 -6.68 -1.58
N LEU A 71 -3.41 -6.34 -2.15
CA LEU A 71 -2.91 -4.96 -2.15
C LEU A 71 -3.90 -4.01 -2.82
N TYR A 72 -4.45 -4.38 -3.97
CA TYR A 72 -5.46 -3.57 -4.65
C TYR A 72 -6.69 -3.35 -3.76
N GLN A 73 -7.23 -4.42 -3.17
CA GLN A 73 -8.38 -4.33 -2.27
C GLN A 73 -8.13 -3.45 -1.04
N ILE A 74 -6.93 -3.52 -0.45
CA ILE A 74 -6.57 -2.63 0.66
C ILE A 74 -6.47 -1.19 0.16
N ALA A 75 -5.78 -0.96 -0.97
CA ALA A 75 -5.56 0.38 -1.50
C ALA A 75 -6.87 1.12 -1.86
N VAL A 76 -7.86 0.42 -2.45
CA VAL A 76 -9.17 1.02 -2.74
C VAL A 76 -10.02 1.29 -1.49
N ASN A 77 -9.71 0.61 -0.38
CA ASN A 77 -10.36 0.77 0.92
C ASN A 77 -9.62 1.73 1.86
N THR A 78 -8.59 2.43 1.36
CA THR A 78 -7.89 3.51 2.05
C THR A 78 -8.13 4.84 1.34
N SER A 79 -8.20 5.94 2.07
CA SER A 79 -8.38 7.27 1.48
C SER A 79 -7.12 7.80 0.80
N SER A 80 -5.95 7.37 1.27
CA SER A 80 -4.68 7.74 0.67
C SER A 80 -3.61 6.67 0.84
N CYS A 81 -2.71 6.61 -0.15
CA CYS A 81 -1.60 5.66 -0.17
C CYS A 81 -0.30 6.38 -0.54
N VAL A 82 0.77 6.08 0.20
CA VAL A 82 2.11 6.61 -0.04
C VAL A 82 3.07 5.46 -0.23
N CYS A 83 3.70 5.40 -1.41
CA CYS A 83 4.79 4.47 -1.67
C CYS A 83 6.13 5.22 -1.62
N CYS A 84 7.12 4.66 -0.92
CA CYS A 84 8.46 5.23 -0.82
C CYS A 84 9.55 4.24 -1.28
N ARG A 85 10.74 4.75 -1.63
CA ARG A 85 11.89 3.94 -2.07
C ARG A 85 11.60 2.99 -3.27
N LEU A 86 10.66 3.35 -4.14
CA LEU A 86 10.32 2.55 -5.32
C LEU A 86 11.33 2.75 -6.46
N SER A 87 11.72 1.66 -7.11
CA SER A 87 12.43 1.70 -8.38
C SER A 87 11.50 2.11 -9.55
N PRO A 88 12.03 2.63 -10.67
CA PRO A 88 11.22 2.96 -11.84
C PRO A 88 10.37 1.78 -12.35
N MET A 89 10.92 0.55 -12.28
CA MET A 89 10.20 -0.65 -12.68
C MET A 89 9.02 -0.96 -11.75
N GLN A 90 9.20 -0.78 -10.44
CA GLN A 90 8.13 -1.01 -9.46
C GLN A 90 6.99 -0.01 -9.64
N LYS A 91 7.30 1.26 -9.90
CA LYS A 91 6.29 2.28 -10.20
C LYS A 91 5.43 1.88 -11.40
N ARG A 92 6.05 1.40 -12.48
CA ARG A 92 5.33 0.92 -13.67
C ARG A 92 4.41 -0.27 -13.33
N LYS A 93 4.94 -1.27 -12.63
CA LYS A 93 4.18 -2.47 -12.27
C LYS A 93 2.99 -2.16 -11.36
N LEU A 94 3.10 -1.17 -10.47
CA LEU A 94 1.96 -0.71 -9.67
C LEU A 94 0.87 -0.09 -10.53
N VAL A 95 1.24 0.74 -11.52
CA VAL A 95 0.26 1.31 -12.46
C VAL A 95 -0.40 0.21 -13.30
N GLU A 96 0.36 -0.76 -13.78
CA GLU A 96 -0.15 -1.93 -14.50
C GLU A 96 -1.13 -2.75 -13.65
N LEU A 97 -0.79 -2.98 -12.37
CA LEU A 97 -1.66 -3.66 -11.41
C LEU A 97 -2.98 -2.92 -11.25
N VAL A 98 -2.96 -1.61 -10.99
CA VAL A 98 -4.20 -0.83 -10.81
C VAL A 98 -5.05 -0.83 -12.08
N ARG A 99 -4.44 -0.73 -13.27
CA ARG A 99 -5.17 -0.78 -14.55
C ARG A 99 -5.78 -2.15 -14.83
N ALA A 100 -5.10 -3.22 -14.45
CA ALA A 100 -5.61 -4.58 -14.64
C ALA A 100 -6.83 -4.85 -13.73
N GLU A 101 -6.80 -4.35 -12.50
CA GLU A 101 -7.89 -4.52 -11.52
C GLU A 101 -9.01 -3.47 -11.67
N ASN A 102 -8.73 -2.33 -12.32
CA ASN A 102 -9.68 -1.28 -12.64
C ASN A 102 -9.74 -0.97 -14.14
N PRO A 103 -10.45 -1.79 -14.95
CA PRO A 103 -10.54 -1.61 -16.40
C PRO A 103 -11.31 -0.36 -16.85
N LYS A 104 -11.85 0.44 -15.92
CA LYS A 104 -12.62 1.68 -16.20
C LYS A 104 -11.85 2.98 -15.87
N ALA A 105 -10.63 2.89 -15.34
CA ALA A 105 -9.80 4.03 -14.95
C ALA A 105 -8.77 4.45 -16.02
#